data_AF-A0A7R9UTD3-F1
#
_entry.id   AF-A0A7R9UTD3-F1
#
_cell.length_a   1.000
_cell.length_b   1.000
_cell.length_c   1.000
_cell.angle_alpha   90.00
_cell.angle_beta   90.00
_cell.angle_gamma   90.00
#
_symmetry.space_group_name_H-M   'P 1'
#
loop_
_entity.id
_entity.type
_entity.pdbx_description
1 polymer ?
#
loop_
_entity_poly.entity_id
_entity_poly.type
_entity_poly.pdbx_seq_one_letter_code
_entity_poly.pdbx_strand_id
1 'polypeptide(L)'
;NRLLGSITGPRYVHIALSCAPGVELHKVCAARDEAGEALPAADVRCLFAQLAAALDWLHACGVYHRDVKPQNVLVEFPSRTLTLVDFNCAGVGAPPRRNGGSSGARDDG
;
A
#
# COMPACT_ATOMS: atom_id res chain seq x y z
N ASN A 1 -7.84 6.08 1.67
CA ASN A 1 -7.98 7.31 0.86
C ASN A 1 -9.00 7.13 -0.25
N ARG A 2 -9.92 8.08 -0.47
CA ARG A 2 -10.97 8.03 -1.50
C ARG A 2 -10.86 9.23 -2.44
N LEU A 3 -11.05 9.02 -3.74
CA LEU A 3 -11.17 10.10 -4.73
C LEU A 3 -12.44 10.93 -4.48
N LEU A 4 -12.27 12.23 -4.23
CA LEU A 4 -13.35 13.21 -4.03
C LEU A 4 -13.75 13.88 -5.34
N GLY A 5 -12.79 14.03 -6.26
CA GLY A 5 -13.05 14.59 -7.59
C GLY A 5 -11.77 14.78 -8.39
N SER A 6 -11.93 15.00 -9.69
CA SER A 6 -10.83 15.34 -10.59
C SER A 6 -11.24 16.45 -11.53
N ILE A 7 -10.35 17.41 -11.76
CA ILE A 7 -10.52 18.47 -12.76
C ILE A 7 -9.41 18.30 -13.80
N THR A 8 -9.79 18.13 -15.06
CA THR A 8 -8.84 17.98 -16.17
C THR A 8 -8.82 19.26 -16.98
N GLY A 9 -7.65 19.91 -17.05
CA GLY A 9 -7.38 21.03 -17.93
C GLY A 9 -6.49 20.61 -19.11
N PRO A 10 -6.20 21.53 -20.04
CA PRO A 10 -5.41 21.23 -21.24
C PRO A 10 -3.93 20.90 -20.97
N ARG A 11 -3.40 21.19 -19.76
CA ARG A 11 -2.00 20.94 -19.38
C ARG A 11 -1.83 20.17 -18.07
N TYR A 12 -2.86 20.09 -17.23
CA TYR A 12 -2.77 19.50 -15.90
C TYR A 12 -4.04 18.75 -15.54
N VAL A 13 -3.88 17.69 -14.75
CA VAL A 13 -4.95 16.99 -14.07
C VAL A 13 -4.81 17.28 -12.58
N HIS A 14 -5.87 17.83 -11.98
CA HIS A 14 -5.98 18.03 -10.54
C HIS A 14 -6.80 16.90 -9.95
N ILE A 15 -6.27 16.23 -8.92
CA ILE A 15 -6.93 15.11 -8.22
C ILE A 15 -7.11 15.52 -6.77
N ALA A 16 -8.36 15.52 -6.29
CA ALA A 16 -8.70 15.74 -4.90
C ALA A 16 -8.99 14.39 -4.23
N LEU A 17 -8.23 14.04 -3.20
CA LEU A 17 -8.43 12.84 -2.40
C LEU A 17 -8.89 13.24 -0.99
N SER A 18 -9.59 12.35 -0.30
CA SER A 18 -9.79 12.47 1.14
C SER A 18 -8.44 12.65 1.83
N CYS A 19 -8.39 13.38 2.93
CA CYS A 19 -7.22 13.33 3.80
C CYS A 19 -7.30 12.04 4.63
N ALA A 20 -6.27 11.22 4.57
CA ALA A 20 -6.14 10.10 5.50
C ALA A 20 -5.60 10.65 6.83
N PRO A 21 -6.20 10.29 7.98
CA PRO A 21 -5.70 10.70 9.28
C PRO A 21 -4.35 10.05 9.59
N GLY A 22 -3.62 10.64 10.54
CA GLY A 22 -2.33 10.16 11.03
C GLY A 22 -1.12 10.97 10.58
N VAL A 23 0.05 10.53 11.03
CA VAL A 23 1.35 11.14 10.74
C VAL A 23 2.19 10.14 9.95
N GLU A 24 3.00 10.63 9.01
CA GLU A 24 3.94 9.77 8.28
C GLU A 24 4.85 8.99 9.24
N LEU A 25 4.97 7.68 9.02
CA LEU A 25 5.82 6.81 9.82
C LEU A 25 7.28 7.28 9.81
N HIS A 26 7.75 7.85 8.70
CA HIS A 26 9.07 8.49 8.63
C HIS A 26 9.28 9.56 9.71
N LYS A 27 8.31 10.45 9.90
CA LYS A 27 8.37 11.53 10.90
C LYS A 27 8.30 10.98 12.33
N VAL A 28 7.52 9.93 12.54
CA VAL A 28 7.45 9.24 13.83
C VAL A 28 8.80 8.62 14.19
N CYS A 29 9.46 7.94 13.23
CA CYS A 29 10.79 7.38 13.47
C CYS A 29 11.82 8.48 13.76
N ALA A 30 11.86 9.53 12.94
CA ALA A 30 12.80 10.64 13.12
C ALA A 30 12.68 11.30 14.51
N ALA A 31 11.45 11.60 14.95
CA ALA A 31 11.21 12.20 16.26
C ALA A 31 11.65 11.30 17.43
N ARG A 32 11.55 9.97 17.26
CA ARG A 32 12.00 9.00 18.27
C ARG A 32 13.52 8.87 18.27
N ASP A 33 14.14 8.82 17.10
CA ASP A 33 15.59 8.78 16.97
C ASP A 33 16.25 10.03 17.59
N GLU A 34 15.65 11.22 17.37
CA GLU A 34 16.06 12.48 18.02
C GLU A 34 15.95 12.42 19.56
N ALA A 35 14.97 11.69 20.08
CA ALA A 35 14.80 11.43 21.51
C ALA A 35 15.71 10.29 22.02
N GLY A 36 16.50 9.64 21.16
CA GLY A 36 17.30 8.47 21.51
C GLY A 36 16.47 7.21 21.81
N GLU A 37 15.24 7.16 21.32
CA GLU A 37 14.30 6.07 21.51
C GLU A 37 14.04 5.31 20.21
N ALA A 38 13.75 4.01 20.30
CA ALA A 38 13.19 3.24 19.19
C ALA A 38 11.67 3.14 19.31
N LEU A 39 10.99 2.82 18.21
CA LEU A 39 9.59 2.36 18.28
C LEU A 39 9.50 1.10 19.14
N PRO A 40 8.54 1.02 20.09
CA PRO A 40 8.32 -0.19 20.87
C PRO A 40 8.09 -1.39 19.96
N ALA A 41 8.73 -2.53 20.27
CA ALA A 41 8.64 -3.73 19.42
C ALA A 41 7.19 -4.23 19.22
N ALA A 42 6.31 -3.98 20.18
CA ALA A 42 4.88 -4.27 20.05
C ALA A 42 4.20 -3.42 18.97
N ASP A 43 4.54 -2.13 18.90
CA ASP A 43 4.01 -1.20 17.89
C ASP A 43 4.53 -1.60 16.50
N VAL A 44 5.83 -1.89 16.38
CA VAL A 44 6.44 -2.35 15.12
C VAL A 44 5.73 -3.59 14.59
N ARG A 45 5.52 -4.62 15.44
CA ARG A 45 4.81 -5.85 15.02
C ARG A 45 3.37 -5.57 14.59
N CYS A 46 2.66 -4.74 15.34
CA CYS A 46 1.26 -4.40 15.05
C CYS A 46 1.11 -3.65 13.72
N LEU A 47 1.95 -2.64 13.50
CA LEU A 47 1.95 -1.84 12.27
C LEU A 47 2.41 -2.67 11.07
N PHE A 48 3.45 -3.49 11.23
CA PHE A 48 3.93 -4.34 10.14
C PHE A 48 2.88 -5.37 9.70
N ALA A 49 2.13 -5.96 10.64
CA ALA A 49 1.04 -6.87 10.31
C ALA A 49 -0.07 -6.18 9.49
N GLN A 50 -0.42 -4.94 9.84
CA GLN A 50 -1.39 -4.15 9.08
C GLN A 50 -0.88 -3.80 7.68
N LEU A 51 0.40 -3.43 7.55
CA LEU A 51 1.02 -3.16 6.26
C LEU A 51 0.99 -4.41 5.36
N ALA A 52 1.35 -5.57 5.91
CA ALA A 52 1.28 -6.84 5.19
C ALA A 52 -0.14 -7.16 4.73
N ALA A 53 -1.14 -6.99 5.60
CA ALA A 53 -2.54 -7.21 5.26
C ALA A 53 -3.05 -6.24 4.17
N ALA A 54 -2.63 -4.96 4.23
CA ALA A 54 -2.98 -3.97 3.21
C ALA A 54 -2.38 -4.33 1.84
N LEU A 55 -1.13 -4.79 1.80
CA LEU A 55 -0.46 -5.23 0.57
C LEU A 55 -1.08 -6.52 0.02
N ASP A 56 -1.40 -7.49 0.88
CA ASP A 56 -2.08 -8.72 0.48
C ASP A 56 -3.43 -8.43 -0.18
N TRP A 57 -4.22 -7.52 0.42
CA TRP A 57 -5.48 -7.06 -0.17
C TRP A 57 -5.27 -6.39 -1.53
N LEU A 58 -4.28 -5.50 -1.67
CA LEU A 58 -3.96 -4.88 -2.96
C LEU A 58 -3.60 -5.91 -4.02
N HIS A 59 -2.74 -6.87 -3.67
CA HIS A 59 -2.34 -7.94 -4.58
C HIS A 59 -3.51 -8.83 -4.99
N ALA A 60 -4.44 -9.12 -4.08
CA ALA A 60 -5.67 -9.84 -4.40
C ALA A 60 -6.57 -9.06 -5.37
N CYS A 61 -6.53 -7.73 -5.34
CA CYS A 61 -7.17 -6.86 -6.33
C CYS A 61 -6.37 -6.71 -7.64
N GLY A 62 -5.22 -7.39 -7.78
CA GLY A 62 -4.33 -7.26 -8.93
C GLY A 62 -3.57 -5.93 -8.98
N VAL A 63 -3.54 -5.19 -7.87
CA VAL A 63 -2.86 -3.89 -7.76
C VAL A 63 -1.55 -4.07 -6.98
N TYR A 64 -0.46 -3.53 -7.51
CA TYR A 64 0.84 -3.48 -6.84
C TYR A 64 1.15 -2.04 -6.47
N HIS A 65 1.47 -1.77 -5.20
CA HIS A 65 1.80 -0.40 -4.74
C HIS A 65 3.09 0.14 -5.38
N ARG A 66 4.13 -0.71 -5.48
CA ARG A 66 5.47 -0.45 -6.06
C ARG A 66 6.32 0.65 -5.40
N ASP A 67 5.77 1.49 -4.53
CA ASP A 67 6.51 2.52 -3.78
C ASP A 67 6.24 2.44 -2.26
N VAL A 68 6.50 1.28 -1.65
CA VAL A 68 6.30 1.10 -0.21
C VAL A 68 7.52 1.66 0.54
N LYS A 69 7.31 2.75 1.27
CA LYS A 69 8.34 3.42 2.08
C LYS A 69 7.70 4.13 3.28
N PRO A 70 8.45 4.45 4.35
CA PRO A 70 7.88 5.07 5.56
C PRO A 70 7.13 6.40 5.34
N GLN A 71 7.43 7.14 4.26
CA GLN A 71 6.73 8.37 3.88
C GLN A 71 5.32 8.10 3.33
N ASN A 72 5.09 6.91 2.75
CA ASN A 72 3.82 6.50 2.16
C ASN A 72 2.96 5.70 3.16
N VAL A 73 3.34 5.71 4.44
CA VAL A 73 2.63 5.01 5.51
C VAL A 73 2.25 6.04 6.56
N LEU A 74 0.97 6.24 6.78
CA LEU A 74 0.46 7.06 7.88
C LEU A 74 0.13 6.17 9.08
N VAL A 75 0.46 6.64 10.27
CA VAL A 75 0.18 5.96 11.53
C VAL A 75 -0.50 6.89 12.52
N GLU A 76 -1.43 6.34 13.30
CA GLU A 76 -2.07 7.01 14.43
C GLU A 76 -1.73 6.31 15.75
N PHE A 77 -1.44 7.12 16.76
CA PHE A 77 -1.33 6.69 18.14
C PHE A 77 -2.38 7.44 18.98
N PRO A 78 -2.99 6.79 20.00
CA PRO A 78 -2.67 5.47 20.56
C PRO A 78 -3.38 4.29 19.87
N SER A 79 -4.23 4.53 18.88
CA SER A 79 -5.04 3.50 18.19
C SER A 79 -4.19 2.46 17.43
N ARG A 80 -2.95 2.79 17.08
CA ARG A 80 -2.02 1.98 16.26
C ARG A 80 -2.58 1.66 14.88
N THR A 81 -3.39 2.56 14.32
CA THR A 81 -3.96 2.39 12.98
C THR A 81 -2.91 2.75 11.93
N LEU A 82 -2.75 1.89 10.92
CA LEU A 82 -1.91 2.13 9.75
C LEU A 82 -2.77 2.40 8.50
N THR A 83 -2.42 3.44 7.75
CA THR A 83 -2.96 3.68 6.40
C THR A 83 -1.84 3.76 5.38
N LEU A 84 -1.88 2.89 4.36
CA LEU A 84 -1.01 2.97 3.19
C LEU A 84 -1.57 4.02 2.21
N VAL A 85 -0.72 4.95 1.78
CA VAL A 85 -1.08 6.09 0.92
C VAL A 85 -0.12 6.22 -0.26
N ASP A 86 -0.44 7.13 -1.18
CA ASP A 86 0.35 7.45 -2.39
C ASP A 86 0.51 6.28 -3.38
N PHE A 87 -0.49 6.14 -4.24
CA PHE A 87 -0.55 5.14 -5.30
C PHE A 87 -0.02 5.66 -6.65
N ASN A 88 0.77 6.74 -6.67
CA ASN A 88 1.24 7.33 -7.93
C ASN A 88 2.12 6.39 -8.75
N CYS A 89 2.85 5.49 -8.09
CA CYS A 89 3.63 4.44 -8.73
C CYS A 89 2.87 3.11 -8.84
N ALA A 90 1.59 3.04 -8.47
CA ALA A 90 0.88 1.77 -8.50
C ALA A 90 0.75 1.21 -9.93
N GLY A 91 0.66 -0.10 -10.05
CA GLY A 91 0.48 -0.79 -11.33
C GLY A 91 -0.57 -1.88 -11.21
N VAL A 92 -1.27 -2.16 -12.31
CA VAL A 92 -2.20 -3.29 -12.40
C VAL A 92 -1.46 -4.46 -13.04
N GLY A 93 -1.47 -5.62 -12.38
CA GLY A 93 -0.90 -6.85 -12.92
C GLY A 93 -1.70 -7.40 -14.09
N ALA A 94 -1.03 -8.19 -14.94
CA ALA A 94 -1.76 -9.11 -15.80
C ALA A 94 -2.58 -10.06 -14.90
N PRO A 95 -3.82 -10.41 -15.27
CA PRO A 95 -4.60 -11.39 -14.51
C PRO A 95 -3.76 -12.67 -14.37
N PRO A 96 -3.82 -13.36 -13.21
CA PRO A 96 -3.08 -14.59 -13.02
C PRO A 96 -3.38 -15.51 -14.20
N ARG A 97 -2.32 -15.93 -14.91
CA ARG A 97 -2.46 -16.88 -16.01
C ARG A 97 -3.15 -18.10 -15.41
N ARG A 98 -4.41 -18.34 -15.79
CA ARG A 98 -5.05 -19.63 -15.54
C ARG A 98 -4.11 -20.65 -16.17
N ASN A 99 -3.54 -21.54 -15.36
CA ASN A 99 -2.85 -22.72 -15.85
C ASN A 99 -3.87 -23.50 -16.69
N GLY A 100 -3.87 -23.26 -18.00
CA GLY A 100 -4.48 -24.15 -18.96
C GLY A 100 -3.67 -25.42 -18.91
N GLY A 101 -4.13 -26.38 -18.12
CA GLY A 101 -3.58 -27.73 -18.12
C GLY A 101 -3.61 -28.24 -19.56
N SER A 102 -2.43 -28.38 -20.15
CA SER A 102 -2.23 -29.17 -21.35
C SER A 102 -2.57 -30.62 -21.00
N SER A 103 -3.83 -31.01 -21.20
CA SER A 103 -4.19 -32.41 -21.35
C SER A 103 -3.53 -32.90 -22.63
N GLY A 104 -2.35 -33.51 -22.48
CA GLY A 104 -1.71 -34.26 -23.55
C GLY A 104 -2.66 -35.38 -23.99
N ALA A 105 -3.25 -35.21 -25.17
CA ALA A 105 -3.87 -36.31 -25.88
C ALA A 105 -2.74 -37.29 -26.23
N ARG A 106 -2.81 -38.49 -25.64
CA ARG A 106 -2.01 -39.62 -26.08
C ARG A 106 -2.51 -40.04 -27.45
N ASP A 107 -1.55 -40.11 -28.36
CA ASP A 107 -1.64 -40.61 -29.72
C ASP A 107 -1.51 -42.14 -29.66
N ASP A 108 -2.63 -42.84 -29.80
CA ASP A 108 -2.66 -44.30 -29.95
C ASP A 108 -3.44 -44.61 -31.24
N GLY A 109 -2.74 -44.68 -32.37
CA GLY A 109 -3.24 -45.08 -33.69
C GLY A 109 -2.15 -45.69 -34.56
#